data_AF-A0A2V1CZY7-F1
#
_entry.id   AF-A0A2V1CZY7-F1
#
_cell.length_a   1.000
_cell.length_b   1.000
_cell.length_c   1.000
_cell.angle_alpha   90.00
_cell.angle_beta   90.00
_cell.angle_gamma   90.00
#
_symmetry.space_group_name_H-M   'P 1'
#
loop_
_entity.id
_entity.type
_entity.pdbx_description
1 polymer ?
#
loop_
_entity_poly.entity_id
_entity_poly.type
_entity_poly.pdbx_seq_one_letter_code
_entity_poly.pdbx_strand_id
1 'polypeptide(L)'
;MANRPVRFDFQTDLEGTLKYVHDIPRSFVTPNAQVMQHDPKYIKNFVAAMQPIMLEHEAACRAASNPKCQNCGSPTAKVLQTPMSWLHLVDEPFINVLVNPVCDKSDCEMRTRQQIQDMMAEVTAEVQEAEEYAGKLRDTVEVLPLCAVQGRGILWKGAPEGGLEGA
;
A
#
# COMPACT_ATOMS: atom_id res chain seq x y z
N MET A 1 -22.38 12.30 -13.50
CA MET A 1 -21.62 11.15 -12.94
C MET A 1 -21.59 11.33 -11.43
N ALA A 2 -21.79 10.27 -10.65
CA ALA A 2 -21.71 10.38 -9.20
C ALA A 2 -20.23 10.49 -8.76
N ASN A 3 -19.94 11.45 -7.90
CA ASN A 3 -18.63 11.60 -7.28
C ASN A 3 -18.65 11.07 -5.85
N ARG A 4 -17.47 10.81 -5.30
CA ARG A 4 -17.26 10.46 -3.89
C ARG A 4 -16.08 11.28 -3.35
N PRO A 5 -16.18 11.80 -2.11
CA PRO A 5 -15.05 12.43 -1.46
C PRO A 5 -13.97 11.39 -1.19
N VAL A 6 -12.74 11.71 -1.58
CA VAL A 6 -11.54 10.90 -1.40
C VAL A 6 -10.48 11.76 -0.72
N ARG A 7 -9.84 11.20 0.30
CA ARG A 7 -8.75 11.87 1.01
C ARG A 7 -7.41 11.63 0.30
N PHE A 8 -6.65 12.69 0.07
CA PHE A 8 -5.30 12.65 -0.48
C PHE A 8 -4.30 12.96 0.63
N ASP A 9 -3.41 12.01 0.89
CA ASP A 9 -2.35 12.09 1.89
C ASP A 9 -1.01 12.26 1.18
N PHE A 10 -0.54 13.49 1.09
CA PHE A 10 0.75 13.82 0.49
C PHE A 10 1.85 13.67 1.54
N GLN A 11 2.65 12.61 1.40
CA GLN A 11 3.76 12.31 2.29
C GLN A 11 4.99 13.13 1.87
N THR A 12 5.28 14.16 2.65
CA THR A 12 6.45 15.03 2.51
C THR A 12 7.51 14.66 3.53
N ASP A 13 8.78 15.00 3.25
CA ASP A 13 9.92 14.61 4.09
C ASP A 13 10.20 15.57 5.26
N LEU A 14 9.66 16.79 5.26
CA LEU A 14 9.86 17.74 6.38
C LEU A 14 8.63 17.93 7.26
N GLU A 15 7.48 18.29 6.68
CA GLU A 15 6.28 18.65 7.47
C GLU A 15 5.33 17.45 7.71
N GLY A 16 5.75 16.25 7.30
CA GLY A 16 4.95 15.03 7.43
C GLY A 16 3.89 14.94 6.34
N THR A 17 2.63 14.68 6.72
CA THR A 17 1.55 14.42 5.75
C THR A 17 0.61 15.62 5.60
N LEU A 18 0.56 16.20 4.40
CA LEU A 18 -0.47 17.17 4.03
C LEU A 18 -1.73 16.41 3.57
N LYS A 19 -2.90 16.79 4.11
CA LYS A 19 -4.17 16.08 3.85
C LYS A 19 -5.17 16.99 3.17
N TYR A 20 -5.71 16.53 2.05
CA TYR A 20 -6.76 17.23 1.29
C TYR A 20 -7.90 16.29 0.94
N VAL A 21 -9.09 16.82 0.69
CA VAL A 21 -10.25 16.01 0.27
C VAL A 21 -10.73 16.52 -1.07
N HIS A 22 -10.91 15.61 -2.03
CA HIS A 22 -11.36 15.92 -3.38
C HIS A 22 -12.47 14.98 -3.82
N ASP A 23 -13.39 15.50 -4.62
CA ASP A 23 -14.44 14.70 -5.23
C ASP A 23 -13.92 13.98 -6.48
N ILE A 24 -13.92 12.65 -6.43
CA ILE A 24 -13.45 11.77 -7.51
C ILE A 24 -14.63 11.00 -8.10
N PRO A 25 -14.63 10.69 -9.42
CA PRO A 25 -15.64 9.82 -10.00
C PRO A 25 -15.76 8.49 -9.25
N ARG A 26 -16.98 8.16 -8.81
CA ARG A 26 -17.25 6.97 -8.00
C ARG A 26 -16.81 5.67 -8.66
N SER A 27 -16.67 5.65 -9.98
CA SER A 27 -16.16 4.50 -10.74
C SER A 27 -14.74 4.08 -10.38
N PHE A 28 -13.94 4.96 -9.77
CA PHE A 28 -12.59 4.62 -9.31
C PHE A 28 -12.59 4.01 -7.90
N VAL A 29 -13.64 4.23 -7.10
CA VAL A 29 -13.74 3.68 -5.73
C VAL A 29 -14.45 2.33 -5.78
N THR A 30 -13.67 1.25 -5.75
CA THR A 30 -14.17 -0.11 -5.97
C THR A 30 -13.31 -1.13 -5.22
N PRO A 31 -13.91 -2.16 -4.57
CA PRO A 31 -13.12 -3.17 -3.85
C PRO A 31 -12.14 -3.91 -4.77
N ASN A 32 -12.40 -3.94 -6.08
CA ASN A 32 -11.56 -4.59 -7.07
C ASN A 32 -10.46 -3.68 -7.64
N ALA A 33 -10.19 -2.51 -7.06
CA ALA A 33 -9.24 -1.55 -7.62
C ALA A 33 -7.82 -2.14 -7.75
N GLN A 34 -7.44 -3.06 -6.86
CA GLN A 34 -6.18 -3.80 -6.95
C GLN A 34 -6.11 -4.73 -8.17
N VAL A 35 -7.22 -5.35 -8.59
CA VAL A 35 -7.24 -6.17 -9.81
C VAL A 35 -7.26 -5.26 -11.05
N MET A 36 -8.05 -4.19 -11.00
CA MET A 36 -8.19 -3.23 -12.09
C MET A 36 -6.90 -2.46 -12.37
N GLN A 37 -5.97 -2.39 -11.41
CA GLN A 37 -4.65 -1.78 -11.63
C GLN A 37 -3.85 -2.45 -12.74
N HIS A 38 -4.20 -3.67 -13.18
CA HIS A 38 -3.56 -4.35 -14.30
C HIS A 38 -4.23 -4.05 -15.65
N ASP A 39 -5.39 -3.38 -15.67
CA ASP A 39 -6.03 -2.89 -16.90
C ASP A 39 -5.41 -1.56 -17.32
N PRO A 40 -4.70 -1.49 -18.47
CA PRO A 40 -4.08 -0.26 -18.94
C PRO A 40 -5.07 0.90 -19.12
N LYS A 41 -6.32 0.60 -19.49
CA LYS A 41 -7.37 1.63 -19.66
C LYS A 41 -7.77 2.21 -18.31
N TYR A 42 -7.91 1.37 -17.29
CA TYR A 42 -8.21 1.83 -15.93
C TYR A 42 -7.08 2.71 -15.40
N ILE A 43 -5.82 2.26 -15.47
CA ILE A 43 -4.66 3.04 -15.01
C ILE A 43 -4.60 4.40 -15.70
N LYS A 44 -4.72 4.41 -17.04
CA LYS A 44 -4.67 5.66 -17.82
C LYS A 44 -5.74 6.65 -17.37
N ASN A 45 -6.97 6.18 -17.17
CA ASN A 45 -8.08 7.03 -16.74
C ASN A 45 -7.91 7.48 -15.29
N PHE A 46 -7.41 6.60 -14.41
CA PHE A 46 -7.13 6.91 -13.02
C PHE A 46 -6.07 8.01 -12.91
N VAL A 47 -4.92 7.84 -13.58
CA VAL A 47 -3.85 8.84 -13.62
C VAL A 47 -4.36 10.17 -14.16
N ALA A 48 -5.11 10.16 -15.27
CA ALA A 48 -5.69 11.37 -15.84
C ALA A 48 -6.65 12.09 -14.88
N ALA A 49 -7.37 11.35 -14.04
CA ALA A 49 -8.26 11.93 -13.03
C ALA A 49 -7.52 12.47 -11.80
N MET A 50 -6.42 11.82 -11.38
CA MET A 50 -5.67 12.24 -10.19
C MET A 50 -4.68 13.38 -10.48
N GLN A 51 -4.12 13.43 -11.69
CA GLN A 51 -3.07 14.37 -12.06
C GLN A 51 -3.43 15.85 -11.80
N PRO A 52 -4.63 16.35 -12.14
CA PRO A 52 -5.00 17.74 -11.88
C PRO A 52 -4.98 18.08 -10.37
N ILE A 53 -5.45 17.16 -9.53
CA ILE A 53 -5.47 17.33 -8.07
C ILE A 53 -4.04 17.34 -7.52
N MET A 54 -3.19 16.44 -8.00
CA MET A 54 -1.79 16.43 -7.58
C MET A 54 -1.09 17.75 -7.95
N LEU A 55 -1.29 18.23 -9.19
CA LEU A 55 -0.75 19.51 -9.66
C LEU A 55 -1.26 20.71 -8.85
N GLU A 56 -2.54 20.72 -8.45
CA GLU A 56 -3.11 21.76 -7.59
C GLU A 56 -2.32 21.93 -6.28
N HIS A 57 -1.82 20.82 -5.72
CA HIS A 57 -1.12 20.77 -4.43
C HIS A 57 0.41 20.76 -4.55
N GLU A 58 0.99 20.84 -5.75
CA GLU A 58 2.44 20.81 -5.98
C GLU A 58 3.19 21.88 -5.19
N ALA A 59 2.72 23.12 -5.23
CA ALA A 59 3.41 24.23 -4.59
C ALA A 59 3.46 24.08 -3.05
N ALA A 60 2.35 23.62 -2.45
CA ALA A 60 2.26 23.33 -1.03
C ALA A 60 3.18 22.16 -0.65
N CYS A 61 3.18 21.10 -1.46
CA CYS A 61 4.06 19.96 -1.26
C CYS A 61 5.54 20.35 -1.35
N ARG A 62 5.92 21.19 -2.32
CA ARG A 62 7.28 21.70 -2.46
C ARG A 62 7.72 22.56 -1.28
N ALA A 63 6.84 23.42 -0.76
CA ALA A 63 7.12 24.23 0.43
C ALA A 63 7.34 23.36 1.69
N ALA A 64 6.60 22.25 1.78
CA ALA A 64 6.68 21.27 2.87
C ALA A 64 7.78 20.19 2.67
N SER A 65 8.54 20.25 1.58
CA SER A 65 9.57 19.25 1.24
C SER A 65 10.99 19.79 1.42
N ASN A 66 11.98 18.90 1.42
CA ASN A 66 13.38 19.25 1.56
C ASN A 66 13.83 20.25 0.47
N PRO A 67 14.53 21.34 0.85
CA PRO A 67 15.01 22.34 -0.10
C PRO A 67 16.15 21.82 -0.99
N LYS A 68 16.63 20.59 -0.78
CA LYS A 68 17.67 19.95 -1.57
C LYS A 68 17.13 18.69 -2.26
N CYS A 69 17.53 18.52 -3.51
CA CYS A 69 17.29 17.31 -4.28
C CYS A 69 17.93 16.10 -3.61
N GLN A 70 17.14 15.05 -3.41
CA GLN A 70 17.57 13.82 -2.75
C GLN A 70 18.72 13.10 -3.49
N ASN A 71 18.83 13.27 -4.81
CA ASN A 71 19.82 12.56 -5.62
C ASN A 71 21.18 13.25 -5.73
N CYS A 72 21.25 14.58 -5.62
CA CYS A 72 22.48 15.32 -5.89
C CYS A 72 22.74 16.52 -4.96
N GLY A 73 21.84 16.80 -4.02
CA GLY A 73 21.97 17.91 -3.06
C GLY A 73 21.82 19.32 -3.65
N SER A 74 21.60 19.45 -4.96
CA SER A 74 21.28 20.74 -5.60
C SER A 74 19.93 21.27 -5.10
N PRO A 75 19.64 22.59 -5.19
CA PRO A 75 18.35 23.14 -4.79
C PRO A 75 17.18 22.42 -5.47
N THR A 76 16.13 22.15 -4.69
CA THR A 76 14.86 21.62 -5.19
C THR A 76 14.19 22.65 -6.08
N ALA A 77 13.83 22.24 -7.29
CA ALA A 77 13.11 23.08 -8.24
C ALA A 77 11.62 22.70 -8.27
N LYS A 78 11.33 21.41 -8.16
CA LYS A 78 9.98 20.82 -8.24
C LYS A 78 9.86 19.59 -7.36
N VAL A 79 8.64 19.15 -7.10
CA VAL A 79 8.40 17.84 -6.50
C VAL A 79 7.85 16.84 -7.52
N LEU A 80 8.29 15.58 -7.41
CA LEU A 80 7.63 14.46 -8.06
C LEU A 80 6.59 13.90 -7.09
N GLN A 81 5.34 13.90 -7.52
CA GLN A 81 4.24 13.31 -6.78
C GLN A 81 3.88 11.98 -7.44
N THR A 82 3.86 10.89 -6.66
CA THR A 82 3.52 9.55 -7.16
C THR A 82 2.42 8.94 -6.32
N PRO A 83 1.26 8.59 -6.90
CA PRO A 83 0.21 7.90 -6.15
C PRO A 83 0.66 6.47 -5.84
N MET A 84 0.53 6.08 -4.57
CA MET A 84 1.04 4.83 -4.01
C MET A 84 -0.06 3.86 -3.59
N SER A 85 -1.34 4.27 -3.70
CA SER A 85 -2.46 3.43 -3.32
C SER A 85 -3.61 3.52 -4.32
N TRP A 86 -4.37 2.43 -4.37
CA TRP A 86 -5.59 2.31 -5.16
C TRP A 86 -6.82 2.45 -4.26
N LEU A 87 -7.92 2.95 -4.81
CA LEU A 87 -9.16 3.24 -4.08
C LEU A 87 -10.02 1.97 -3.80
N HIS A 88 -9.39 0.97 -3.19
CA HIS A 88 -10.02 -0.31 -2.82
C HIS A 88 -10.77 -0.27 -1.49
N LEU A 89 -10.40 0.63 -0.59
CA LEU A 89 -11.10 0.87 0.67
C LEU A 89 -12.33 1.74 0.41
N VAL A 90 -13.49 1.10 0.29
CA VAL A 90 -14.71 1.77 -0.17
C VAL A 90 -15.27 2.71 0.87
N ASP A 91 -15.22 2.37 2.16
CA ASP A 91 -15.87 3.14 3.23
C ASP A 91 -15.13 4.45 3.51
N GLU A 92 -13.81 4.36 3.69
CA GLU A 92 -12.90 5.50 3.87
C GLU A 92 -11.84 5.52 2.76
N PRO A 93 -12.19 6.00 1.54
CA PRO A 93 -11.28 5.97 0.41
C PRO A 93 -10.20 7.04 0.55
N PHE A 94 -8.95 6.63 0.36
CA PHE A 94 -7.81 7.56 0.36
C PHE A 94 -6.73 7.18 -0.67
N ILE A 95 -5.95 8.18 -1.06
CA ILE A 95 -4.76 8.05 -1.92
C ILE A 95 -3.56 8.55 -1.14
N ASN A 96 -2.60 7.65 -0.89
CA ASN A 96 -1.27 8.05 -0.47
C ASN A 96 -0.52 8.57 -1.70
N VAL A 97 0.08 9.74 -1.58
CA VAL A 97 0.92 10.34 -2.61
C VAL A 97 2.31 10.53 -2.02
N LEU A 98 3.29 9.81 -2.56
CA LEU A 98 4.69 10.02 -2.21
C LEU A 98 5.20 11.29 -2.90
N VAL A 99 5.81 12.19 -2.13
CA VAL A 99 6.37 13.45 -2.62
C VAL A 99 7.89 13.39 -2.53
N ASN A 100 8.58 13.52 -3.67
CA ASN A 100 10.03 13.53 -3.74
C ASN A 100 10.55 14.87 -4.31
N PRO A 101 11.32 15.66 -3.53
CA PRO A 101 11.94 16.87 -4.04
C PRO A 101 13.10 16.57 -5.01
N VAL A 102 13.04 17.18 -6.20
CA VAL A 102 14.06 17.02 -7.25
C VAL A 102 14.51 18.38 -7.81
N CYS A 103 15.74 18.42 -8.33
CA CYS A 103 16.22 19.55 -9.11
C CYS A 103 15.75 19.47 -10.57
N ASP A 104 16.08 20.46 -11.40
CA ASP A 104 15.68 20.51 -12.82
C ASP A 104 16.47 19.56 -13.75
N LYS A 105 17.41 18.77 -13.21
CA LYS A 105 18.17 17.80 -14.00
C LYS A 105 17.29 16.58 -14.28
N SER A 106 17.04 16.30 -15.56
CA SER A 106 16.29 15.11 -16.02
C SER A 106 16.79 13.82 -15.39
N ASP A 107 18.11 13.67 -15.23
CA ASP A 107 18.72 12.47 -14.65
C ASP A 107 18.31 12.23 -13.21
N CYS A 108 18.14 13.30 -12.43
CA CYS A 108 17.67 13.20 -11.05
C CYS A 108 16.20 12.79 -11.01
N GLU A 109 15.38 13.33 -11.91
CA GLU A 109 13.98 12.91 -12.02
C GLU A 109 13.86 11.44 -12.44
N MET A 110 14.58 11.02 -13.50
CA MET A 110 14.55 9.63 -13.98
C MET A 110 15.01 8.67 -12.90
N ARG A 111 16.09 8.99 -12.18
CA ARG A 111 16.59 8.15 -11.08
C ARG A 111 15.55 8.03 -9.96
N THR A 112 14.91 9.12 -9.56
CA THR A 112 13.85 9.06 -8.54
C THR A 112 12.67 8.21 -9.02
N ARG A 113 12.23 8.37 -10.28
CA ARG A 113 11.14 7.53 -10.83
C ARG A 113 11.51 6.05 -10.83
N GLN A 114 12.74 5.71 -11.20
CA GLN A 114 13.23 4.34 -11.15
C GLN A 114 13.23 3.79 -9.73
N GLN A 115 13.76 4.54 -8.75
CA GLN A 115 13.77 4.14 -7.34
C GLN A 115 12.35 3.87 -6.81
N ILE A 116 11.37 4.68 -7.21
CA ILE A 116 9.98 4.47 -6.81
C ILE A 116 9.41 3.20 -7.46
N GLN A 117 9.73 2.94 -8.73
CA GLN A 117 9.31 1.71 -9.42
C GLN A 117 9.92 0.46 -8.77
N ASP A 118 11.20 0.51 -8.43
CA ASP A 118 11.92 -0.59 -7.77
C ASP A 118 11.28 -0.88 -6.39
N MET A 119 11.04 0.17 -5.59
CA MET A 119 10.36 0.04 -4.29
C MET A 119 8.95 -0.55 -4.43
N MET A 120 8.17 -0.15 -5.44
CA MET A 120 6.82 -0.70 -5.67
C MET A 120 6.86 -2.18 -6.10
N ALA A 121 7.88 -2.58 -6.86
CA ALA A 121 8.08 -3.96 -7.25
C ALA A 121 8.44 -4.84 -6.04
N GLU A 122 9.32 -4.36 -5.15
CA GLU A 122 9.71 -5.05 -3.91
C GLU A 122 8.51 -5.30 -2.99
N VAL A 123 7.70 -4.26 -2.71
CA VAL A 123 6.50 -4.40 -1.86
C VAL A 123 5.50 -5.40 -2.46
N THR A 124 5.38 -5.43 -3.80
CA THR A 124 4.49 -6.40 -4.48
C THR A 124 4.97 -7.84 -4.30
N ALA A 125 6.28 -8.08 -4.36
CA ALA A 125 6.86 -9.41 -4.18
C ALA A 125 6.65 -9.92 -2.74
N GLU A 126 6.88 -9.09 -1.73
CA GLU A 126 6.71 -9.47 -0.32
C GLU A 126 5.26 -9.82 0.03
N VAL A 127 4.28 -9.08 -0.51
CA VAL A 127 2.86 -9.36 -0.32
C VAL A 127 2.47 -10.69 -0.97
N GLN A 128 2.98 -10.96 -2.18
CA GLN A 128 2.72 -12.24 -2.88
C GLN A 128 3.29 -13.43 -2.10
N GLU A 129 4.51 -13.32 -1.58
CA GLU A 129 5.12 -14.38 -0.76
C GLU A 129 4.34 -14.63 0.54
N ALA A 130 3.87 -13.57 1.20
CA ALA A 130 3.06 -13.68 2.41
C ALA A 130 1.68 -14.31 2.15
N GLU A 131 1.02 -13.95 1.04
CA GLU A 131 -0.26 -14.55 0.64
C GLU A 131 -0.11 -16.02 0.24
N GLU A 132 0.97 -16.39 -0.46
CA GLU A 132 1.27 -17.77 -0.80
C GLU A 132 1.51 -18.61 0.46
N TYR A 133 2.27 -18.08 1.42
CA TYR A 133 2.50 -18.75 2.71
C TYR A 133 1.19 -18.92 3.51
N ALA A 134 0.35 -17.88 3.55
CA ALA A 134 -0.97 -17.95 4.20
C ALA A 134 -1.92 -18.93 3.50
N GLY A 135 -1.88 -19.00 2.17
CA GLY A 135 -2.63 -19.98 1.36
C GLY A 135 -2.23 -21.42 1.69
N LYS A 136 -0.92 -21.70 1.72
CA LYS A 136 -0.37 -23.00 2.13
C LYS A 136 -0.78 -23.42 3.54
N LEU A 137 -0.87 -22.47 4.47
CA LEU A 137 -1.35 -22.70 5.84
C LEU A 137 -2.85 -23.00 5.91
N ARG A 138 -3.66 -22.42 5.02
CA ARG A 138 -5.10 -22.74 4.92
C ARG A 138 -5.33 -24.12 4.32
N ASP A 139 -4.55 -24.51 3.31
CA ASP A 139 -4.64 -25.82 2.67
C ASP A 139 -4.16 -26.97 3.57
N THR A 140 -3.37 -26.69 4.62
CA THR A 140 -2.91 -27.71 5.58
C THR A 140 -3.85 -27.92 6.78
N VAL A 141 -4.90 -27.09 6.95
CA VAL A 141 -5.86 -27.22 8.07
C VAL A 141 -7.09 -28.07 7.70
N GLU A 142 -7.25 -28.48 6.44
CA GLU A 142 -8.26 -29.46 6.03
C GLU A 142 -7.70 -30.89 5.91
N VAL A 143 -7.29 -31.53 7.02
CA VAL A 143 -7.57 -32.97 7.28
C VAL A 143 -7.33 -33.22 8.78
N LEU A 144 -8.36 -33.04 9.59
CA LEU A 144 -8.55 -33.84 10.80
C LEU A 144 -9.99 -34.36 10.73
N PRO A 145 -10.21 -35.65 10.41
CA PRO A 145 -11.55 -36.18 10.31
C PRO A 145 -12.16 -36.15 11.73
N LEU A 146 -13.24 -35.38 11.87
CA LEU A 146 -14.14 -35.45 13.01
C LEU A 146 -14.70 -36.87 13.10
N CYS A 147 -14.01 -37.75 13.83
CA CYS A 147 -14.52 -39.06 14.17
C CYS A 147 -15.59 -38.88 15.25
N ALA A 148 -16.82 -39.22 14.89
CA ALA A 148 -17.99 -39.20 15.75
C ALA A 148 -17.83 -40.19 16.92
N VAL A 149 -17.90 -39.69 18.16
CA VAL A 149 -18.34 -40.50 19.31
C VAL A 149 -19.30 -39.67 20.15
N GLN A 150 -20.55 -40.09 20.15
CA GLN A 150 -21.58 -39.63 21.08
C GLN A 150 -21.22 -40.04 22.51
N GLY A 151 -21.45 -39.13 23.45
CA GLY A 151 -21.92 -39.50 24.79
C GLY A 151 -20.90 -39.52 25.92
N ARG A 152 -21.16 -38.63 26.89
CA ARG A 152 -20.84 -38.71 28.33
C ARG A 152 -19.37 -38.68 28.74
N GLY A 153 -19.03 -37.58 29.44
CA GLY A 153 -18.55 -37.69 30.81
C GLY A 153 -17.04 -37.72 31.04
N ILE A 154 -16.59 -36.63 31.67
CA ILE A 154 -15.55 -36.55 32.72
C ILE A 154 -14.12 -37.00 32.37
N LEU A 155 -13.17 -36.07 32.53
CA LEU A 155 -12.13 -36.08 33.58
C LEU A 155 -10.79 -35.58 33.02
N TRP A 156 -10.42 -34.37 33.42
CA TRP A 156 -9.04 -33.90 33.38
C TRP A 156 -8.16 -34.85 34.22
N LYS A 157 -7.18 -35.51 33.59
CA LYS A 157 -6.04 -36.13 34.26
C LYS A 157 -4.84 -36.19 33.31
N GLY A 158 -3.69 -35.80 33.85
CA GLY A 158 -2.38 -36.26 33.36
C GLY A 158 -1.50 -35.18 32.76
N ALA A 159 -0.79 -34.45 33.61
CA ALA A 159 0.50 -33.88 33.24
C ALA A 159 1.49 -35.03 32.93
N PRO A 160 2.47 -34.86 32.02
CA PRO A 160 3.54 -35.82 31.86
C PRO A 160 4.62 -35.58 32.93
N GLU A 161 4.71 -36.49 33.90
CA GLU A 161 5.97 -36.74 34.62
C GLU A 161 6.89 -37.55 33.70
N GLY A 162 8.12 -37.07 33.52
CA GLY A 162 9.18 -37.80 32.86
C GLY A 162 10.52 -37.42 33.49
N GLY A 163 11.15 -38.36 34.21
CA GLY A 163 12.54 -38.23 34.61
C GLY A 163 13.00 -39.16 35.75
N LEU A 164 13.58 -40.30 35.35
CA LEU A 164 14.69 -41.05 36.00
C LEU A 164 14.38 -42.16 37.04
N GLU A 165 14.41 -43.40 36.57
CA GLU A 165 15.12 -44.56 37.17
C GLU A 165 16.02 -45.11 36.03
N GLY A 166 17.26 -45.56 36.17
CA GLY A 166 17.96 -46.17 37.29
C GLY A 166 18.47 -47.55 36.84
N ALA A 167 19.73 -47.63 36.37
CA ALA A 167 20.57 -48.83 36.34
C ALA A 167 22.04 -48.42 36.12
#